data_AF-A0A368FWX0-F1
#
_entry.id   AF-A0A368FWX0-F1
#
_cell.length_a   1.000
_cell.length_b   1.000
_cell.length_c   1.000
_cell.angle_alpha   90.00
_cell.angle_beta   90.00
_cell.angle_gamma   90.00
#
_symmetry.space_group_name_H-M   'P 1'
#
loop_
_entity.id
_entity.type
_entity.pdbx_description
1 polymer ?
#
loop_
_entity_poly.entity_id
_entity_poly.type
_entity_poly.pdbx_seq_one_letter_code
_entity_poly.pdbx_strand_id
1 'polypeptide(L)'
;LFHLFHSNDAAKKFVFFSKWVKFISAPPPKKNIHCLLVGDLYNFGDNVTAYAQEVDFMAEVSYDLFQNQDISSMGLWLYGYTEKFTSLDESLSNMRSSYQLFLDDLYDIEYNKRGDKPLSTAKAIETLNNLEDGQNHVNCLIFFSAQENTSKLPSLNPDQNKSKINKIVGVGFSGTLAQICTAW
;
A
#
# COMPACT_ATOMS: atom_id res chain seq x y z
N LEU A 1 -16.88 -10.72 -6.70
CA LEU A 1 -17.24 -11.30 -5.39
C LEU A 1 -16.12 -10.89 -4.42
N PHE A 2 -16.37 -9.93 -3.54
CA PHE A 2 -15.36 -9.43 -2.60
C PHE A 2 -15.23 -10.42 -1.43
N HIS A 3 -14.02 -10.79 -1.04
CA HIS A 3 -13.79 -11.56 0.19
C HIS A 3 -13.41 -10.61 1.32
N LEU A 4 -14.34 -10.45 2.27
CA LEU A 4 -14.17 -9.67 3.49
C LEU A 4 -13.26 -10.42 4.47
N PHE A 5 -12.12 -9.83 4.82
CA PHE A 5 -11.37 -10.21 6.02
C PHE A 5 -11.72 -9.22 7.13
N HIS A 6 -12.27 -9.71 8.25
CA HIS A 6 -12.58 -8.91 9.44
C HIS A 6 -11.54 -9.21 10.53
N SER A 7 -10.86 -8.19 11.05
CA SER A 7 -9.91 -8.33 12.17
C SER A 7 -10.41 -7.64 13.44
N ASN A 8 -11.43 -8.21 14.09
CA ASN A 8 -11.82 -7.82 15.45
C ASN A 8 -11.13 -8.74 16.48
N ASP A 9 -10.62 -8.13 17.54
CA ASP A 9 -9.95 -8.68 18.74
C ASP A 9 -8.43 -8.89 18.71
N ALA A 10 -7.80 -8.21 19.68
CA ALA A 10 -6.50 -8.59 20.25
C ALA A 10 -6.58 -10.07 20.68
N ALA A 11 -5.68 -10.89 20.14
CA ALA A 11 -5.61 -12.35 20.26
C ALA A 11 -6.31 -13.19 19.17
N LYS A 12 -6.02 -12.94 17.87
CA LYS A 12 -6.07 -14.00 16.86
C LYS A 12 -4.87 -14.00 15.91
N LYS A 13 -3.82 -14.72 16.36
CA LYS A 13 -3.05 -15.68 15.54
C LYS A 13 -3.90 -16.21 14.37
N PHE A 14 -3.49 -16.04 13.10
CA PHE A 14 -4.18 -16.77 12.02
C PHE A 14 -4.33 -16.17 10.60
N VAL A 15 -3.28 -15.84 9.86
CA VAL A 15 -3.20 -16.36 8.47
C VAL A 15 -1.96 -17.25 8.39
N PHE A 16 -2.15 -18.52 8.74
CA PHE A 16 -1.20 -19.58 8.43
C PHE A 16 -1.26 -19.77 6.92
N PHE A 17 -0.20 -19.43 6.19
CA PHE A 17 0.21 -20.36 5.15
C PHE A 17 0.86 -21.53 5.88
N SER A 18 0.25 -22.70 5.73
CA SER A 18 0.71 -23.94 6.31
C SER A 18 2.21 -24.12 6.08
N LYS A 19 2.91 -24.43 7.17
CA LYS A 19 4.27 -24.98 7.17
C LYS A 19 4.23 -26.26 6.34
N TRP A 20 4.54 -26.16 5.05
CA TRP A 20 4.77 -27.35 4.24
C TRP A 20 6.14 -27.91 4.59
N VAL A 21 6.12 -29.22 4.85
CA VAL A 21 7.26 -30.13 4.92
C VAL A 21 8.34 -29.69 3.92
N LYS A 22 9.59 -29.54 4.39
CA LYS A 22 10.79 -29.37 3.54
C LYS A 22 10.90 -30.59 2.62
N PHE A 23 10.32 -30.51 1.44
CA PHE A 23 10.86 -31.19 0.27
C PHE A 23 11.93 -30.24 -0.30
N ILE A 24 13.15 -30.74 -0.45
CA ILE A 24 14.25 -29.99 -1.07
C ILE A 24 13.96 -29.94 -2.57
N SER A 25 13.07 -29.05 -2.99
CA SER A 25 13.03 -28.53 -4.36
C SER A 25 13.58 -27.11 -4.33
N ALA A 26 14.32 -26.73 -5.36
CA ALA A 26 14.84 -25.37 -5.50
C ALA A 26 13.71 -24.34 -5.23
N PRO A 27 14.00 -23.20 -4.56
CA PRO A 27 13.00 -22.16 -4.37
C PRO A 27 12.35 -21.84 -5.72
N PRO A 28 11.01 -21.73 -5.79
CA PRO A 28 10.37 -21.26 -7.01
C PRO A 28 11.04 -19.93 -7.43
N PRO A 29 11.27 -19.71 -8.73
CA PRO A 29 11.91 -18.48 -9.18
C PRO A 29 11.08 -17.29 -8.69
N LYS A 30 11.73 -16.40 -7.93
CA LYS A 30 11.11 -15.19 -7.40
C LYS A 30 10.43 -14.46 -8.57
N LYS A 31 9.10 -14.36 -8.54
CA LYS A 31 8.39 -13.47 -9.46
C LYS A 31 8.94 -12.05 -9.29
N ASN A 32 9.23 -11.36 -10.39
CA ASN A 32 9.77 -9.99 -10.34
C ASN A 32 8.66 -8.98 -10.03
N ILE A 33 8.08 -9.05 -8.82
CA ILE A 33 6.95 -8.21 -8.41
C ILE A 33 7.49 -6.95 -7.74
N HIS A 34 7.04 -5.80 -8.23
CA HIS A 34 7.41 -4.50 -7.73
C HIS A 34 6.12 -3.73 -7.41
N CYS A 35 5.88 -3.48 -6.12
CA CYS A 35 4.64 -2.87 -5.65
C CYS A 35 4.85 -1.38 -5.34
N LEU A 36 3.94 -0.52 -5.81
CA LEU A 36 3.74 0.79 -5.23
C LEU A 36 2.77 0.66 -4.07
N LEU A 37 3.20 1.04 -2.88
CA LEU A 37 2.38 1.07 -1.68
C LEU A 37 1.91 2.51 -1.44
N VAL A 38 0.59 2.69 -1.36
CA VAL A 38 -0.06 4.00 -1.32
C VAL A 38 -0.83 4.18 -0.03
N GLY A 39 -0.53 5.23 0.74
CA GLY A 39 -1.18 5.53 2.03
C GLY A 39 -2.08 6.78 1.99
N ASP A 40 -3.23 6.68 2.65
CA ASP A 40 -4.22 7.76 2.81
C ASP A 40 -4.06 8.47 4.14
N LEU A 41 -3.40 9.61 4.12
CA LEU A 41 -3.30 10.48 5.29
C LEU A 41 -4.29 11.64 5.22
N TYR A 42 -5.10 11.74 4.17
CA TYR A 42 -6.08 12.81 4.00
C TYR A 42 -7.26 12.61 4.96
N ASN A 43 -7.81 11.40 5.00
CA ASN A 43 -9.01 11.10 5.79
C ASN A 43 -8.77 11.04 7.30
N PHE A 44 -7.51 10.98 7.74
CA PHE A 44 -7.16 11.07 9.16
C PHE A 44 -7.14 12.51 9.69
N GLY A 45 -7.11 13.52 8.82
CA GLY A 45 -7.06 14.92 9.25
C GLY A 45 -5.86 15.19 10.16
N ASP A 46 -6.11 15.78 11.33
CA ASP A 46 -5.10 16.04 12.37
C ASP A 46 -5.01 14.95 13.46
N ASN A 47 -5.62 13.78 13.24
CA ASN A 47 -5.54 12.66 14.16
C ASN A 47 -4.18 11.93 14.05
N VAL A 48 -3.15 12.49 14.67
CA VAL A 48 -1.77 11.95 14.67
C VAL A 48 -1.70 10.50 15.16
N THR A 49 -2.61 10.07 16.06
CA THR A 49 -2.65 8.68 16.53
C THR A 49 -2.99 7.72 15.39
N ALA A 50 -3.90 8.10 14.50
CA ALA A 50 -4.27 7.29 13.34
C ALA A 50 -3.13 7.16 12.33
N TYR A 51 -2.23 8.15 12.23
CA TYR A 51 -1.04 8.07 11.38
C TYR A 51 -0.09 6.98 11.89
N ALA A 52 0.18 6.97 13.20
CA ALA A 52 1.02 5.94 13.80
C ALA A 52 0.42 4.54 13.62
N GLN A 53 -0.90 4.40 13.77
CA GLN A 53 -1.61 3.13 13.54
C GLN A 53 -1.52 2.66 12.08
N GLU A 54 -1.69 3.59 11.13
CA GLU A 54 -1.55 3.28 9.70
C GLU A 54 -0.11 2.87 9.36
N VAL A 55 0.90 3.58 9.89
CA VAL A 55 2.32 3.24 9.74
C VAL A 55 2.63 1.84 10.25
N ASP A 56 2.20 1.52 11.47
CA ASP A 56 2.43 0.18 12.05
C ASP A 56 1.72 -0.90 11.23
N PHE A 57 0.51 -0.63 10.75
CA PHE A 57 -0.23 -1.57 9.91
C PHE A 57 0.44 -1.78 8.54
N MET A 58 0.90 -0.70 7.88
CA MET A 58 1.67 -0.78 6.65
C MET A 58 2.98 -1.55 6.88
N ALA A 59 3.63 -1.37 8.03
CA ALA A 59 4.84 -2.11 8.39
C ALA A 59 4.59 -3.62 8.55
N GLU A 60 3.48 -4.02 9.16
CA GLU A 60 3.07 -5.42 9.28
C GLU A 60 2.76 -6.04 7.92
N VAL A 61 1.95 -5.37 7.10
CA VAL A 61 1.62 -5.85 5.74
C VAL A 61 2.89 -5.98 4.90
N SER A 62 3.77 -4.97 4.94
CA SER A 62 5.03 -4.99 4.19
C SER A 62 5.96 -6.10 4.67
N TYR A 63 6.04 -6.36 5.97
CA TYR A 63 6.85 -7.46 6.51
C TYR A 63 6.42 -8.79 5.89
N ASP A 64 5.12 -9.09 5.95
CA ASP A 64 4.58 -10.34 5.40
C ASP A 64 4.80 -10.44 3.89
N LEU A 65 4.68 -9.35 3.16
CA LEU A 65 4.93 -9.30 1.72
C LEU A 65 6.41 -9.53 1.37
N PHE A 66 7.36 -8.94 2.10
CA PHE A 66 8.79 -9.18 1.87
C PHE A 66 9.24 -10.58 2.29
N GLN A 67 8.61 -11.19 3.30
CA GLN A 67 8.97 -12.54 3.76
C GLN A 67 8.31 -13.66 2.97
N ASN A 68 7.04 -13.50 2.62
CA ASN A 68 6.19 -14.60 2.13
C ASN A 68 5.77 -14.46 0.67
N GLN A 69 5.94 -13.29 0.06
CA GLN A 69 5.71 -13.09 -1.36
C GLN A 69 7.02 -12.85 -2.09
N ASP A 70 7.02 -13.14 -3.39
CA ASP A 70 8.13 -12.82 -4.29
C ASP A 70 8.22 -11.30 -4.55
N ILE A 71 8.03 -10.44 -3.55
CA ILE A 71 8.23 -9.01 -3.73
C ILE A 71 9.72 -8.74 -3.88
N SER A 72 10.07 -8.10 -4.99
CA SER A 72 11.45 -7.73 -5.33
C SER A 72 11.77 -6.33 -4.83
N SER A 73 10.80 -5.40 -4.88
CA SER A 73 10.92 -4.10 -4.22
C SER A 73 9.56 -3.44 -3.98
N MET A 74 9.54 -2.44 -3.08
CA MET A 74 8.38 -1.60 -2.82
C MET A 74 8.72 -0.12 -2.84
N GLY A 75 7.87 0.68 -3.49
CA GLY A 75 7.88 2.13 -3.40
C GLY A 75 6.81 2.60 -2.42
N LEU A 76 6.98 3.77 -1.84
CA LEU A 76 6.05 4.37 -0.89
C LEU A 76 5.59 5.71 -1.42
N TRP A 77 4.28 5.86 -1.61
CA TRP A 77 3.66 7.14 -1.95
C TRP A 77 2.53 7.45 -0.97
N LEU A 78 2.53 8.68 -0.44
CA LEU A 78 1.56 9.13 0.55
C LEU A 78 0.85 10.37 0.04
N TYR A 79 -0.44 10.45 0.31
CA TYR A 79 -1.24 11.62 0.03
C TYR A 79 -1.97 12.10 1.28
N GLY A 80 -2.26 13.39 1.38
CA GLY A 80 -2.89 13.98 2.55
C GLY A 80 -1.99 14.98 3.27
N TYR A 81 -2.05 15.00 4.61
CA TYR A 81 -1.32 15.98 5.43
C TYR A 81 0.06 15.43 5.86
N THR A 82 0.99 15.32 4.91
CA THR A 82 2.40 14.94 5.13
C THR A 82 3.31 15.72 4.18
N GLU A 83 4.60 15.80 4.50
CA GLU A 83 5.62 16.40 3.63
C GLU A 83 6.49 15.36 2.91
N LYS A 84 6.56 14.13 3.43
CA LYS A 84 7.41 13.07 2.88
C LYS A 84 6.65 12.13 1.98
N PHE A 85 7.35 11.56 1.00
CA PHE A 85 6.82 10.56 0.07
C PHE A 85 5.60 11.06 -0.74
N THR A 86 5.52 12.36 -1.00
CA THR A 86 4.39 12.99 -1.70
C THR A 86 4.56 13.02 -3.22
N SER A 87 5.76 12.74 -3.73
CA SER A 87 6.09 12.69 -5.16
C SER A 87 6.05 11.26 -5.69
N LEU A 88 5.18 10.99 -6.67
CA LEU A 88 5.11 9.69 -7.34
C LEU A 88 6.42 9.33 -8.05
N ASP A 89 7.04 10.27 -8.76
CA ASP A 89 8.29 10.03 -9.47
C ASP A 89 9.42 9.65 -8.50
N GLU A 90 9.46 10.31 -7.34
CA GLU A 90 10.42 9.99 -6.28
C GLU A 90 10.11 8.62 -5.66
N SER A 91 8.83 8.27 -5.51
CA SER A 91 8.39 6.96 -5.00
C SER A 91 8.79 5.82 -5.95
N LEU A 92 8.67 6.03 -7.26
CA LEU A 92 9.04 5.05 -8.29
C LEU A 92 10.55 4.91 -8.48
N SER A 93 11.31 5.98 -8.27
CA SER A 93 12.77 5.94 -8.36
C SER A 93 13.44 5.42 -7.07
N ASN A 94 12.80 5.57 -5.91
CA ASN A 94 13.32 5.12 -4.61
C ASN A 94 12.72 3.79 -4.12
N MET A 95 12.48 2.84 -5.03
CA MET A 95 11.97 1.51 -4.66
C MET A 95 12.94 0.77 -3.72
N ARG A 96 12.47 0.37 -2.55
CA ARG A 96 13.26 -0.36 -1.54
C ARG A 96 13.21 -1.86 -1.79
N SER A 97 14.38 -2.49 -1.92
CA SER A 97 14.54 -3.94 -2.06
C SER A 97 14.69 -4.68 -0.73
N SER A 98 14.66 -3.96 0.39
CA SER A 98 14.80 -4.47 1.74
C SER A 98 13.65 -3.97 2.61
N TYR A 99 13.06 -4.88 3.39
CA TYR A 99 12.07 -4.51 4.40
C TYR A 99 12.61 -3.47 5.38
N GLN A 100 13.86 -3.57 5.82
CA GLN A 100 14.41 -2.62 6.79
C GLN A 100 14.47 -1.19 6.22
N LEU A 101 14.90 -1.04 4.97
CA LEU A 101 14.94 0.28 4.33
C LEU A 101 13.53 0.85 4.12
N PHE A 102 12.58 -0.01 3.80
CA PHE A 102 11.18 0.39 3.68
C PHE A 102 10.57 0.77 5.05
N LEU A 103 10.95 0.06 6.11
CA LEU A 103 10.53 0.34 7.48
C LEU A 103 11.09 1.68 7.97
N ASP A 104 12.34 1.98 7.63
CA ASP A 104 12.97 3.27 7.93
C ASP A 104 12.20 4.42 7.25
N ASP A 105 11.75 4.23 5.99
CA ASP A 105 10.89 5.21 5.30
C ASP A 105 9.52 5.37 5.98
N LEU A 106 8.89 4.26 6.40
CA LEU A 106 7.58 4.28 7.06
C LEU A 106 7.61 5.04 8.39
N TYR A 107 8.64 4.83 9.22
CA TYR A 107 8.74 5.52 10.51
C TYR A 107 9.18 6.98 10.41
N ASP A 108 9.50 7.45 9.20
CA ASP A 108 9.80 8.84 8.91
C ASP A 108 8.53 9.66 8.58
N ILE A 109 7.36 9.01 8.54
CA ILE A 109 6.07 9.62 8.23
C ILE A 109 5.58 10.45 9.43
N GLU A 110 5.28 11.73 9.17
CA GLU A 110 4.77 12.66 10.17
C GLU A 110 3.55 13.44 9.66
N TYR A 111 2.64 13.77 10.58
CA TYR A 111 1.58 14.72 10.30
C TYR A 111 2.16 16.10 10.04
N ASN A 112 1.76 16.73 8.92
CA ASN A 112 2.13 18.09 8.63
C ASN A 112 0.97 18.90 8.01
N LYS A 113 0.59 19.98 8.70
CA LYS A 113 -0.49 20.91 8.30
C LYS A 113 -0.01 22.10 7.45
N ARG A 114 1.30 22.28 7.27
CA ARG A 114 1.88 23.46 6.61
C ARG A 114 1.86 23.38 5.08
N GLY A 115 1.62 22.20 4.51
CA GLY A 115 1.53 22.00 3.07
C GLY A 115 0.29 22.66 2.44
N ASP A 116 0.39 22.96 1.14
CA ASP A 116 -0.73 23.36 0.30
C ASP A 116 -1.86 22.31 0.33
N LYS A 117 -3.06 22.69 -0.15
CA LYS A 117 -4.30 21.87 -0.16
C LYS A 117 -3.99 20.36 -0.30
N PRO A 118 -4.20 19.57 0.76
CA PRO A 118 -3.81 18.17 0.77
C PRO A 118 -4.62 17.40 -0.28
N LEU A 119 -3.94 16.48 -0.95
CA LEU A 119 -4.54 15.67 -2.02
C LEU A 119 -5.61 14.75 -1.41
N SER A 120 -6.84 14.78 -1.96
CA SER A 120 -7.93 13.91 -1.52
C SER A 120 -7.82 12.52 -2.13
N THR A 121 -8.49 11.52 -1.54
CA THR A 121 -8.56 10.14 -2.07
C THR A 121 -9.03 10.08 -3.53
N ALA A 122 -10.06 10.85 -3.89
CA ALA A 122 -10.55 10.89 -5.26
C ALA A 122 -9.48 11.40 -6.24
N LYS A 123 -8.75 12.46 -5.84
CA LYS A 123 -7.68 13.00 -6.67
C LYS A 123 -6.48 12.06 -6.72
N ALA A 124 -6.16 11.39 -5.62
CA ALA A 124 -5.11 10.37 -5.59
C ALA A 124 -5.41 9.22 -6.57
N ILE A 125 -6.65 8.72 -6.60
CA ILE A 125 -7.07 7.69 -7.56
C ILE A 125 -6.97 8.21 -9.00
N GLU A 126 -7.42 9.44 -9.28
CA GLU A 126 -7.25 10.04 -10.61
C GLU A 126 -5.78 10.13 -11.04
N THR A 127 -4.89 10.50 -10.11
CA THR A 127 -3.45 10.56 -10.36
C THR A 127 -2.91 9.15 -10.67
N LEU A 128 -3.24 8.15 -9.86
CA LEU A 128 -2.82 6.76 -10.07
C LEU A 128 -3.34 6.17 -11.38
N ASN A 129 -4.58 6.50 -11.76
CA ASN A 129 -5.17 6.06 -13.02
C ASN A 129 -4.40 6.59 -14.24
N ASN A 130 -3.77 7.75 -14.10
CA ASN A 130 -3.00 8.42 -15.15
C ASN A 130 -1.50 8.27 -14.98
N LEU A 131 -1.03 7.42 -14.07
CA LEU A 131 0.40 7.23 -13.80
C LEU A 131 1.14 6.82 -15.07
N GLU A 132 2.19 7.57 -15.40
CA GLU A 132 3.11 7.27 -16.49
C GLU A 132 4.38 6.62 -15.91
N ASP A 133 4.55 5.33 -16.16
CA ASP A 133 5.70 4.55 -15.72
C ASP A 133 6.39 3.90 -16.93
N GLY A 134 6.97 4.73 -17.80
CA GLY A 134 7.60 4.28 -19.04
C GLY A 134 8.80 3.33 -18.84
N GLN A 135 9.39 3.32 -17.64
CA GLN A 135 10.48 2.43 -17.27
C GLN A 135 9.99 1.13 -16.62
N ASN A 136 8.68 1.00 -16.38
CA ASN A 136 8.03 -0.18 -15.80
C ASN A 136 8.58 -0.55 -14.41
N HIS A 137 8.79 0.46 -13.57
CA HIS A 137 9.22 0.28 -12.18
C HIS A 137 8.25 -0.59 -11.38
N VAL A 138 6.94 -0.50 -11.66
CA VAL A 138 5.91 -1.16 -10.85
C VAL A 138 4.92 -1.96 -11.68
N ASN A 139 4.51 -3.10 -11.14
CA ASN A 139 3.48 -3.97 -11.72
C ASN A 139 2.37 -4.33 -10.72
N CYS A 140 2.48 -3.84 -9.49
CA CYS A 140 1.58 -4.07 -8.40
C CYS A 140 1.26 -2.74 -7.69
N LEU A 141 0.02 -2.59 -7.25
CA LEU A 141 -0.45 -1.44 -6.49
C LEU A 141 -1.16 -1.92 -5.23
N ILE A 142 -0.76 -1.41 -4.08
CA ILE A 142 -1.39 -1.67 -2.79
C ILE A 142 -1.89 -0.33 -2.25
N PHE A 143 -3.21 -0.15 -2.25
CA PHE A 143 -3.86 1.12 -1.95
C PHE A 143 -4.57 1.07 -0.61
N PHE A 144 -3.99 1.72 0.39
CA PHE A 144 -4.60 1.89 1.70
C PHE A 144 -5.47 3.14 1.70
N SER A 145 -6.69 3.04 2.24
CA SER A 145 -7.59 4.18 2.38
C SER A 145 -8.45 4.12 3.63
N ALA A 146 -8.53 5.26 4.31
CA ALA A 146 -9.44 5.52 5.42
C ALA A 146 -10.73 6.21 4.96
N GLN A 147 -10.98 6.28 3.65
CA GLN A 147 -12.22 6.84 3.11
C GLN A 147 -13.41 5.90 3.40
N GLU A 148 -14.27 6.29 4.34
CA GLU A 148 -15.45 5.49 4.69
C GLU A 148 -16.47 5.43 3.54
N ASN A 149 -16.81 6.58 2.95
CA ASN A 149 -17.77 6.65 1.85
C ASN A 149 -17.08 6.59 0.49
N THR A 150 -17.11 5.42 -0.12
CA THR A 150 -16.49 5.17 -1.43
C THR A 150 -17.44 5.36 -2.62
N SER A 151 -18.74 5.63 -2.38
CA SER A 151 -19.76 5.69 -3.44
C SER A 151 -19.53 6.78 -4.50
N LYS A 152 -18.74 7.80 -4.16
CA LYS A 152 -18.40 8.94 -5.04
C LYS A 152 -16.95 8.91 -5.52
N LEU A 153 -16.17 7.89 -5.16
CA LEU A 153 -14.81 7.77 -5.64
C LEU A 153 -14.79 7.31 -7.10
N PRO A 154 -13.85 7.80 -7.91
CA PRO A 154 -13.56 7.20 -9.20
C PRO A 154 -13.07 5.75 -9.01
N SER A 155 -13.28 4.91 -10.02
CA SER A 155 -12.72 3.55 -10.01
C SER A 155 -11.20 3.61 -10.11
N LEU A 156 -10.50 2.87 -9.25
CA LEU A 156 -9.05 2.69 -9.36
C LEU A 156 -8.74 1.68 -10.47
N ASN A 157 -8.32 2.19 -11.61
CA ASN A 157 -8.04 1.45 -12.83
C ASN A 157 -6.90 2.14 -13.61
N PRO A 158 -5.63 1.86 -13.25
CA PRO A 158 -4.45 2.33 -13.96
C PRO A 158 -4.49 2.03 -15.46
N ASP A 159 -4.22 3.05 -16.27
CA ASP A 159 -4.12 2.90 -17.73
C ASP A 159 -2.95 1.97 -18.09
N GLN A 160 -3.29 0.81 -18.67
CA GLN A 160 -2.32 -0.23 -19.07
C GLN A 160 -1.40 0.20 -20.21
N ASN A 161 -1.73 1.28 -20.93
CA ASN A 161 -0.85 1.85 -21.94
C ASN A 161 0.22 2.76 -21.33
N LYS A 162 0.03 3.19 -20.08
CA LYS A 162 0.90 4.14 -19.37
C LYS A 162 1.72 3.48 -18.25
N SER A 163 1.23 2.39 -17.67
CA SER A 163 1.92 1.62 -16.63
C SER A 163 1.67 0.12 -16.79
N LYS A 164 2.52 -0.71 -16.15
CA LYS A 164 2.38 -2.18 -16.13
C LYS A 164 1.59 -2.70 -14.92
N ILE A 165 0.93 -1.82 -14.18
CA ILE A 165 0.20 -2.18 -12.96
C ILE A 165 -0.98 -3.07 -13.34
N ASN A 166 -0.86 -4.37 -13.08
CA ASN A 166 -1.90 -5.35 -13.41
C ASN A 166 -2.43 -6.10 -12.17
N LYS A 167 -1.82 -5.85 -11.01
CA LYS A 167 -2.27 -6.39 -9.72
C LYS A 167 -2.61 -5.23 -8.81
N ILE A 168 -3.86 -5.18 -8.34
CA ILE A 168 -4.35 -4.12 -7.46
C ILE A 168 -4.93 -4.75 -6.19
N VAL A 169 -4.45 -4.29 -5.04
CA VAL A 169 -4.95 -4.65 -3.73
C VAL A 169 -5.44 -3.37 -3.06
N GLY A 170 -6.74 -3.29 -2.76
CA GLY A 170 -7.29 -2.22 -1.91
C GLY A 170 -7.29 -2.67 -0.45
N VAL A 171 -6.98 -1.76 0.45
CA VAL A 171 -7.01 -1.98 1.90
C VAL A 171 -7.80 -0.83 2.51
N GLY A 172 -8.98 -1.11 3.05
CA GLY A 172 -9.83 -0.13 3.70
C GLY A 172 -9.60 -0.12 5.20
N PHE A 173 -9.60 1.07 5.81
CA PHE A 173 -9.58 1.27 7.25
C PHE A 173 -10.96 1.77 7.73
N SER A 174 -11.57 1.05 8.66
CA SER A 174 -12.85 1.44 9.29
C SER A 174 -12.74 1.30 10.81
N GLY A 175 -12.58 2.43 11.51
CA GLY A 175 -12.45 2.44 12.97
C GLY A 175 -11.19 1.75 13.46
N THR A 176 -11.30 0.55 14.05
CA THR A 176 -10.16 -0.30 14.45
C THR A 176 -9.95 -1.50 13.51
N LEU A 177 -10.66 -1.53 12.38
CA LEU A 177 -10.73 -2.68 11.49
C LEU A 177 -10.11 -2.36 10.13
N ALA A 178 -9.08 -3.10 9.74
CA ALA A 178 -8.62 -3.15 8.36
C ALA A 178 -9.41 -4.21 7.56
N GLN A 179 -9.77 -3.88 6.32
CA GLN A 179 -10.45 -4.76 5.35
C GLN A 179 -9.63 -4.83 4.06
N ILE A 180 -9.22 -6.02 3.63
CA ILE A 180 -8.50 -6.20 2.37
C ILE A 180 -9.49 -6.57 1.26
N CYS A 181 -9.50 -5.79 0.18
CA CYS A 181 -10.29 -5.99 -1.02
C CYS A 181 -9.36 -6.21 -2.23
N THR A 182 -9.32 -7.42 -2.77
CA THR A 182 -8.57 -7.70 -4.01
C THR A 182 -9.46 -7.50 -5.23
N ALA A 183 -9.04 -6.68 -6.18
CA ALA A 183 -9.61 -6.66 -7.53
C ALA A 183 -8.85 -7.70 -8.38
N TRP A 184 -9.59 -8.66 -8.94
CA TRP A 184 -9.06 -9.68 -9.86
C TRP A 184 -9.41 -9.32 -11.29
#